data_AF-A0A8S2P3X5-F1
#
_entry.id   AF-A0A8S2P3X5-F1
#
_cell.length_a   1.000
_cell.length_b   1.000
_cell.length_c   1.000
_cell.angle_alpha   90.00
_cell.angle_beta   90.00
_cell.angle_gamma   90.00
#
_symmetry.space_group_name_H-M   'P 1'
#
loop_
_entity.id
_entity.type
_entity.pdbx_description
1 polymer ?
#
loop_
_entity_poly.entity_id
_entity_poly.type
_entity_poly.pdbx_seq_one_letter_code
_entity_poly.pdbx_strand_id
1 'polypeptide(L)'
;MDVGGKPLRIAYNARHKQNAHEPVISIPTDGKVASKAVYFVDWQPKDNPKLLCRSIEQLVSNVIETAASENYKSIAFPAIGCGQYGCPASLVAQTFVKQVEKELIKHPMMISFVIQKDRPEIYDEFLQQIDSDEQKLEASTPKRMSIK
;
A
#
# COMPACT_ATOMS: atom_id res chain seq x y z
N MET A 1 9.47 15.35 -12.80
CA MET A 1 10.90 14.96 -12.68
C MET A 1 10.94 13.45 -12.53
N ASP A 2 11.72 12.74 -13.36
CA ASP A 2 11.95 11.30 -13.22
C ASP A 2 12.97 11.07 -12.10
N VAL A 3 12.47 10.65 -10.93
CA VAL A 3 13.28 10.48 -9.70
C VAL A 3 14.06 9.17 -9.66
N GLY A 4 13.58 8.13 -10.34
CA GLY A 4 14.25 6.83 -10.40
C GLY A 4 15.34 6.76 -11.47
N GLY A 5 15.14 7.50 -12.57
CA GLY A 5 16.08 7.61 -13.66
C GLY A 5 16.33 6.29 -14.41
N LYS A 6 17.24 6.34 -15.39
CA LYS A 6 17.60 5.19 -16.24
C LYS A 6 18.08 3.95 -15.45
N PRO A 7 18.88 4.08 -14.36
CA PRO A 7 19.37 2.90 -13.63
C PRO A 7 18.25 2.04 -13.04
N LEU A 8 17.24 2.65 -12.41
CA LEU A 8 16.12 1.93 -11.81
C LEU A 8 15.35 1.14 -12.89
N ARG A 9 15.10 1.76 -14.05
CA ARG A 9 14.43 1.09 -15.17
C ARG A 9 15.23 -0.08 -15.74
N ILE A 10 16.56 0.05 -15.83
CA ILE A 10 17.44 -1.03 -16.30
C ILE A 10 17.39 -2.21 -15.31
N ALA A 11 17.49 -1.93 -14.01
CA ALA A 11 17.42 -2.95 -12.97
C ALA A 11 16.06 -3.68 -12.97
N TYR A 12 14.96 -2.94 -13.08
CA TYR A 12 13.62 -3.50 -13.24
C TYR A 12 13.55 -4.45 -14.44
N ASN A 13 13.94 -3.98 -15.63
CA ASN A 13 13.88 -4.79 -16.86
C ASN A 13 14.73 -6.08 -16.76
N ALA A 14 15.88 -6.02 -16.11
CA ALA A 14 16.73 -7.19 -15.89
C ALA A 14 16.05 -8.21 -14.96
N ARG A 15 15.47 -7.74 -13.85
CA ARG A 15 14.80 -8.60 -12.87
C ARG A 15 13.49 -9.18 -13.43
N HIS A 16 12.70 -8.38 -14.13
CA HIS A 16 11.45 -8.82 -14.77
C HIS A 16 11.68 -9.93 -15.79
N LYS A 17 12.79 -9.90 -16.54
CA LYS A 17 13.13 -11.00 -17.49
C LYS A 17 13.42 -12.33 -16.79
N GLN A 18 13.94 -12.30 -15.57
CA GLN A 18 14.27 -13.50 -14.79
C GLN A 18 13.06 -14.01 -14.00
N ASN A 19 12.23 -13.09 -13.52
CA ASN A 19 11.19 -13.35 -12.53
C ASN A 19 9.80 -12.85 -12.99
N ALA A 20 9.44 -13.07 -14.25
CA ALA A 20 8.18 -12.56 -14.83
C ALA A 20 6.90 -13.05 -14.14
N HIS A 21 7.00 -14.05 -13.26
CA HIS A 21 5.88 -14.64 -12.53
C HIS A 21 5.77 -14.12 -11.09
N GLU A 22 6.75 -13.35 -10.60
CA GLU A 22 6.70 -12.82 -9.24
C GLU A 22 5.63 -11.73 -9.14
N PRO A 23 4.75 -11.77 -8.12
CA PRO A 23 3.69 -10.77 -7.96
C PRO A 23 4.25 -9.39 -7.60
N VAL A 24 5.46 -9.33 -7.03
CA VAL A 24 6.15 -8.11 -6.65
C VAL A 24 7.61 -8.22 -7.05
N ILE A 25 8.09 -7.26 -7.84
CA ILE A 25 9.49 -7.15 -8.22
C ILE A 25 10.14 -6.08 -7.34
N SER A 26 10.98 -6.52 -6.41
CA SER A 26 11.79 -5.65 -5.54
C SER A 26 13.06 -5.20 -6.24
N ILE A 27 13.26 -3.89 -6.34
CA ILE A 27 14.48 -3.28 -6.88
C ILE A 27 15.12 -2.38 -5.83
N PRO A 28 16.32 -2.72 -5.31
CA PRO A 28 17.08 -1.84 -4.43
C PRO A 28 17.39 -0.50 -5.10
N THR A 29 17.40 0.58 -4.33
CA THR A 29 17.76 1.91 -4.86
C THR A 29 19.18 2.31 -4.44
N ASP A 30 19.81 3.15 -5.26
CA ASP A 30 21.13 3.73 -5.01
C ASP A 30 21.07 5.09 -4.28
N GLY A 31 19.92 5.43 -3.67
CA GLY A 31 19.72 6.66 -2.91
C GLY A 31 19.16 7.85 -3.69
N LYS A 32 18.92 7.72 -5.01
CA LYS A 32 18.19 8.76 -5.79
C LYS A 32 16.71 8.84 -5.43
N VAL A 33 16.15 7.72 -4.99
CA VAL A 33 14.86 7.67 -4.32
C VAL A 33 15.17 7.51 -2.84
N ALA A 34 14.51 8.30 -1.98
CA ALA A 34 14.71 8.27 -0.53
C ALA A 34 14.08 7.01 0.12
N SER A 35 14.38 5.82 -0.41
CA SER A 35 13.93 4.52 0.07
C SER A 35 15.00 3.45 -0.22
N LYS A 36 15.02 2.36 0.55
CA LYS A 36 15.99 1.27 0.32
C LYS A 36 15.67 0.44 -0.92
N ALA A 37 14.38 0.35 -1.27
CA ALA A 37 13.89 -0.36 -2.45
C ALA A 37 12.65 0.32 -3.03
N VAL A 38 12.32 -0.03 -4.28
CA VAL A 38 11.06 0.24 -4.94
C VAL A 38 10.43 -1.10 -5.33
N TYR A 39 9.17 -1.28 -4.96
CA TYR A 39 8.36 -2.44 -5.34
C TYR A 39 7.56 -2.13 -6.58
N PHE A 40 7.80 -2.90 -7.64
CA PHE A 40 6.98 -2.88 -8.84
C PHE A 40 5.95 -3.99 -8.76
N VAL A 41 4.69 -3.65 -8.96
CA VAL A 41 3.57 -4.59 -8.96
C VAL A 41 2.90 -4.52 -10.32
N ASP A 42 2.76 -5.66 -10.99
CA ASP A 42 1.91 -5.74 -12.17
C ASP A 42 0.46 -5.83 -11.71
N TRP A 43 -0.20 -4.68 -11.68
CA TRP A 43 -1.57 -4.56 -11.20
C TRP A 43 -2.41 -3.75 -12.17
N GLN A 44 -3.62 -4.25 -12.40
CA GLN A 44 -4.65 -3.56 -13.16
C GLN A 44 -5.97 -3.64 -12.40
N PRO A 45 -6.75 -2.56 -12.38
CA PRO A 45 -8.07 -2.58 -11.75
C PRO A 45 -8.97 -3.60 -12.45
N LYS A 46 -9.86 -4.22 -11.68
CA LYS A 46 -10.91 -5.08 -12.22
C LYS A 46 -12.22 -4.30 -12.26
N ASP A 47 -12.99 -4.46 -13.34
CA ASP A 47 -14.24 -3.70 -13.53
C ASP A 47 -15.30 -4.02 -12.47
N ASN A 48 -15.29 -5.25 -11.96
CA ASN A 48 -16.20 -5.66 -10.91
C ASN A 48 -15.69 -5.16 -9.53
N PRO A 49 -16.50 -4.45 -8.74
CA PRO A 49 -16.07 -3.91 -7.44
C PRO A 49 -15.51 -4.97 -6.47
N LYS A 50 -16.10 -6.17 -6.41
CA LYS A 50 -15.59 -7.24 -5.53
C LYS A 50 -14.23 -7.76 -6.00
N LEU A 51 -14.03 -7.86 -7.31
CA LEU A 51 -12.74 -8.27 -7.88
C LEU A 51 -11.69 -7.16 -7.74
N LEU A 52 -12.10 -5.90 -7.84
CA LEU A 52 -11.24 -4.75 -7.56
C LEU A 52 -10.73 -4.82 -6.12
N CYS A 53 -11.63 -4.95 -5.15
CA CYS A 53 -11.24 -5.06 -3.73
C CYS A 53 -10.27 -6.23 -3.51
N ARG A 54 -10.59 -7.43 -4.00
CA ARG A 54 -9.69 -8.59 -3.88
C ARG A 54 -8.32 -8.36 -4.50
N SER A 55 -8.25 -7.67 -5.64
CA SER A 55 -6.98 -7.38 -6.29
C SER A 55 -6.12 -6.39 -5.49
N ILE A 56 -6.76 -5.42 -4.83
CA ILE A 56 -6.08 -4.47 -3.92
C ILE A 56 -5.62 -5.23 -2.67
N GLU A 57 -6.46 -6.09 -2.10
CA GLU A 57 -6.11 -6.91 -0.94
C GLU A 57 -4.85 -7.75 -1.21
N GLN A 58 -4.83 -8.45 -2.35
CA GLN A 58 -3.69 -9.25 -2.79
C GLN A 58 -2.43 -8.40 -3.02
N LEU A 59 -2.55 -7.23 -3.67
CA LEU A 59 -1.44 -6.31 -3.87
C LEU A 59 -0.81 -5.91 -2.53
N VAL A 60 -1.65 -5.50 -1.57
CA VAL A 60 -1.19 -5.04 -0.25
C VAL A 60 -0.50 -6.17 0.51
N SER A 61 -1.10 -7.35 0.57
CA SER A 61 -0.48 -8.51 1.23
C SER A 61 0.88 -8.85 0.61
N ASN A 62 0.95 -8.97 -0.72
CA ASN A 62 2.19 -9.34 -1.40
C ASN A 62 3.32 -8.33 -1.12
N VAL A 63 3.01 -7.03 -1.12
CA VAL A 63 4.01 -5.98 -0.87
C VAL A 63 4.47 -5.98 0.58
N ILE A 64 3.56 -6.08 1.55
CA ILE A 64 3.91 -6.09 2.99
C ILE A 64 4.70 -7.36 3.35
N GLU A 65 4.27 -8.52 2.86
CA GLU A 65 4.97 -9.80 3.09
C GLU A 65 6.39 -9.77 2.50
N THR A 66 6.54 -9.25 1.28
CA THR A 66 7.86 -9.07 0.65
C THR A 66 8.74 -8.15 1.48
N ALA A 67 8.24 -6.98 1.89
CA ALA A 67 9.00 -6.02 2.69
C ALA A 67 9.38 -6.56 4.07
N ALA A 68 8.48 -7.33 4.70
CA ALA A 68 8.74 -8.00 5.96
C ALA A 68 9.86 -9.05 5.81
N SER A 69 9.83 -9.85 4.74
CA SER A 69 10.89 -10.83 4.43
C SER A 69 12.25 -10.16 4.16
N GLU A 70 12.24 -8.95 3.60
CA GLU A 70 13.43 -8.12 3.36
C GLU A 70 13.86 -7.32 4.60
N ASN A 71 13.21 -7.53 5.75
CA ASN A 71 13.46 -6.87 7.03
C ASN A 71 13.30 -5.34 7.03
N TYR A 72 12.48 -4.80 6.14
CA TYR A 72 12.13 -3.38 6.19
C TYR A 72 11.09 -3.09 7.27
N LYS A 73 11.12 -1.85 7.76
CA LYS A 73 10.29 -1.36 8.87
C LYS A 73 9.31 -0.27 8.46
N SER A 74 9.31 0.12 7.18
CA SER A 74 8.41 1.13 6.66
C SER A 74 8.14 0.95 5.18
N ILE A 75 6.91 1.21 4.75
CA ILE A 75 6.50 1.23 3.33
C ILE A 75 5.70 2.51 3.06
N ALA A 76 5.95 3.10 1.90
CA ALA A 76 5.14 4.19 1.37
C ALA A 76 4.30 3.69 0.18
N PHE A 77 2.98 3.67 0.32
CA PHE A 77 2.05 3.32 -0.76
C PHE A 77 1.52 4.59 -1.43
N PRO A 78 1.54 4.69 -2.76
CA PRO A 78 0.74 5.72 -3.43
C PRO A 78 -0.76 5.37 -3.34
N ALA A 79 -1.65 6.33 -3.62
CA ALA A 79 -3.07 6.05 -3.85
C ALA A 79 -3.29 5.30 -5.19
N ILE A 80 -2.90 4.03 -5.22
CA ILE A 80 -2.97 3.15 -6.39
C ILE A 80 -4.42 3.05 -6.88
N GLY A 81 -4.63 3.20 -8.19
CA GLY A 81 -5.95 3.08 -8.84
C GLY A 81 -6.79 4.36 -8.86
N CYS A 82 -6.57 5.31 -7.95
CA CYS A 82 -7.37 6.54 -7.87
C CYS A 82 -6.99 7.63 -8.90
N GLY A 83 -5.89 7.44 -9.63
CA GLY A 83 -5.44 8.34 -10.69
C GLY A 83 -6.04 8.01 -12.06
N GLN A 84 -5.19 7.75 -13.06
CA GLN A 84 -5.60 7.49 -14.44
C GLN A 84 -6.59 6.33 -14.61
N TYR A 85 -6.60 5.37 -13.69
CA TYR A 85 -7.53 4.25 -13.70
C TYR A 85 -8.96 4.61 -13.27
N GLY A 86 -9.17 5.78 -12.65
CA GLY A 86 -10.50 6.28 -12.29
C GLY A 86 -11.24 5.42 -11.26
N CYS A 87 -10.54 4.61 -10.46
CA CYS A 87 -11.19 3.80 -9.44
C CYS A 87 -11.83 4.70 -8.36
N PRO A 88 -13.00 4.34 -7.81
CA PRO A 88 -13.63 5.12 -6.74
C PRO A 88 -12.73 5.22 -5.51
N ALA A 89 -12.32 6.44 -5.15
CA ALA A 89 -11.38 6.69 -4.07
C ALA A 89 -11.86 6.10 -2.73
N SER A 90 -13.13 6.27 -2.40
CA SER A 90 -13.71 5.71 -1.17
C SER A 90 -13.59 4.18 -1.07
N LEU A 91 -13.88 3.47 -2.18
CA LEU A 91 -13.77 2.01 -2.23
C LEU A 91 -12.32 1.56 -2.10
N VAL A 92 -11.41 2.22 -2.83
CA VAL A 92 -9.97 1.93 -2.76
C VAL A 92 -9.46 2.18 -1.35
N ALA A 93 -9.67 3.38 -0.79
CA ALA A 93 -9.20 3.76 0.54
C ALA A 93 -9.70 2.78 1.61
N GLN A 94 -11.00 2.46 1.60
CA GLN A 94 -11.58 1.53 2.57
C GLN A 94 -10.95 0.13 2.46
N THR A 95 -10.80 -0.42 1.26
CA THR A 95 -10.19 -1.74 1.10
C THR A 95 -8.71 -1.73 1.48
N PHE A 96 -7.98 -0.69 1.08
CA PHE A 96 -6.55 -0.57 1.30
C PHE A 96 -6.22 -0.47 2.78
N VAL A 97 -6.86 0.46 3.51
CA VAL A 97 -6.63 0.68 4.94
C VAL A 97 -6.94 -0.59 5.73
N LYS A 98 -8.13 -1.20 5.52
CA LYS A 98 -8.51 -2.45 6.20
C LYS A 98 -7.53 -3.59 5.95
N GLN A 99 -7.03 -3.74 4.72
CA GLN A 99 -6.08 -4.80 4.43
C GLN A 99 -4.71 -4.51 5.06
N VAL A 100 -4.25 -3.25 5.05
CA VAL A 100 -3.02 -2.85 5.74
C VAL A 100 -3.10 -3.20 7.22
N GLU A 101 -4.16 -2.81 7.91
CA GLU A 101 -4.36 -3.11 9.33
C GLU A 101 -4.26 -4.61 9.62
N LYS A 102 -4.94 -5.41 8.80
CA LYS A 102 -4.90 -6.87 8.92
C LYS A 102 -3.49 -7.43 8.78
N GLU A 103 -2.68 -6.92 7.86
CA GLU A 103 -1.30 -7.39 7.69
C GLU A 103 -0.35 -6.85 8.76
N LEU A 104 -0.60 -5.66 9.31
CA LEU A 104 0.22 -5.08 10.40
C LEU A 104 0.14 -5.87 11.70
N ILE A 105 -0.94 -6.63 11.93
CA ILE A 105 -1.04 -7.58 13.05
C ILE A 105 0.06 -8.66 12.95
N LYS A 106 0.36 -9.12 11.74
CA LYS A 106 1.37 -10.18 11.48
C LYS A 106 2.76 -9.59 11.27
N HIS A 107 2.83 -8.42 10.63
CA HIS A 107 4.06 -7.78 10.18
C HIS A 107 4.11 -6.33 10.66
N PRO A 108 4.40 -6.06 11.95
CA PRO A 108 4.42 -4.70 12.47
C PRO A 108 5.46 -3.82 11.75
N MET A 109 4.99 -2.76 11.09
CA MET A 109 5.80 -1.77 10.40
C MET A 109 5.05 -0.44 10.19
N MET A 110 5.77 0.62 9.87
CA MET A 110 5.20 1.94 9.60
C MET A 110 4.67 2.02 8.16
N ILE A 111 3.42 2.43 7.97
CA ILE A 111 2.82 2.61 6.65
C ILE A 111 2.53 4.10 6.44
N SER A 112 2.84 4.61 5.24
CA SER A 112 2.52 5.97 4.83
C SER A 112 1.82 5.97 3.48
N PHE A 113 0.72 6.69 3.37
CA PHE A 113 0.02 6.91 2.11
C PHE A 113 0.49 8.21 1.45
N VAL A 114 0.99 8.12 0.22
CA VAL A 114 1.53 9.26 -0.55
C VAL A 114 0.48 9.71 -1.55
N ILE A 115 -0.11 10.87 -1.29
CA ILE A 115 -1.17 11.47 -2.11
C ILE A 115 -0.64 12.69 -2.86
N GLN A 116 -1.07 12.87 -4.12
CA GLN A 116 -0.70 14.05 -4.90
C GLN A 116 -1.43 15.29 -4.38
N LYS A 117 -0.73 16.43 -4.30
CA LYS A 117 -1.25 17.67 -3.70
C LYS A 117 -2.45 18.27 -4.44
N ASP A 118 -2.58 17.99 -5.72
CA ASP A 118 -3.67 18.44 -6.59
C ASP A 118 -4.91 17.52 -6.53
N ARG A 119 -4.93 16.56 -5.59
CA ARG A 119 -6.00 15.58 -5.40
C ARG A 119 -6.51 15.54 -3.94
N PRO A 120 -7.02 16.66 -3.40
CA PRO A 120 -7.53 16.71 -2.03
C PRO A 120 -8.68 15.70 -1.80
N GLU A 121 -9.48 15.41 -2.82
CA GLU A 121 -10.59 14.46 -2.73
C GLU A 121 -10.12 13.03 -2.40
N ILE A 122 -8.93 12.63 -2.88
CA ILE A 122 -8.33 11.34 -2.55
C ILE A 122 -7.74 11.37 -1.14
N TYR A 123 -7.12 12.50 -0.77
CA TYR A 123 -6.54 12.68 0.55
C TYR A 123 -7.61 12.56 1.65
N ASP A 124 -8.73 13.25 1.48
CA ASP A 124 -9.84 13.26 2.44
C ASP A 124 -10.43 11.85 2.64
N GLU A 125 -10.59 11.07 1.57
CA GLU A 125 -11.06 9.68 1.66
C GLU A 125 -10.11 8.78 2.45
N PHE A 126 -8.80 8.86 2.18
CA PHE A 126 -7.82 8.07 2.94
C PHE A 126 -7.75 8.52 4.41
N LEU A 127 -7.80 9.83 4.68
CA LEU A 127 -7.81 10.36 6.04
C LEU A 127 -9.04 9.88 6.81
N GLN A 128 -10.23 9.97 6.19
CA GLN A 128 -11.47 9.53 6.80
C GLN A 128 -11.46 8.04 7.14
N GLN A 129 -10.90 7.17 6.29
CA GLN A 129 -10.85 5.73 6.58
C GLN A 129 -9.89 5.42 7.73
N ILE A 130 -8.73 6.09 7.80
CA ILE A 130 -7.77 5.93 8.89
C ILE A 130 -8.41 6.35 10.23
N ASP A 131 -9.02 7.54 10.28
CA ASP A 131 -9.67 8.05 11.50
C ASP A 131 -10.86 7.18 11.95
N SER A 132 -11.65 6.69 10.98
CA SER A 132 -12.83 5.87 11.26
C SER A 132 -12.50 4.52 11.88
N ASP A 133 -11.34 3.94 11.54
CA ASP A 133 -10.91 2.65 12.06
C ASP A 133 -10.20 2.80 13.42
N GLU A 134 -9.47 3.90 13.67
CA GLU A 134 -8.96 4.24 15.01
C GLU A 134 -10.08 4.35 16.05
N GLN A 135 -11.20 5.01 15.71
CA GLN A 135 -12.36 5.14 16.60
C GLN A 135 -13.04 3.79 16.90
N LYS A 136 -13.04 2.84 15.95
CA LYS A 136 -13.59 1.49 16.18
C LYS A 136 -12.69 0.66 17.08
N LEU A 137 -11.37 0.81 16.98
CA LEU A 137 -10.42 0.13 17.86
C LEU A 137 -10.61 0.59 19.30
N GLU A 138 -10.75 1.91 19.54
CA GLU A 138 -11.02 2.47 20.86
C GLU A 138 -12.38 2.03 21.43
N ALA A 139 -13.44 2.02 20.61
CA ALA A 139 -14.78 1.61 21.04
C ALA A 139 -14.90 0.11 21.36
N SER A 140 -14.03 -0.74 20.78
CA SER A 140 -14.04 -2.19 21.01
C SER A 140 -13.23 -2.64 22.23
N THR A 141 -12.47 -1.75 22.86
CA THR A 141 -11.67 -2.11 24.04
C THR A 141 -12.58 -2.21 25.27
N PRO A 142 -12.69 -3.38 25.94
CA PRO A 142 -13.64 -3.55 27.04
C PRO A 142 -13.27 -2.66 28.21
N LYS A 143 -14.20 -1.79 28.63
CA LYS A 143 -14.13 -1.02 29.88
C LYS A 143 -13.88 -2.00 31.03
N ARG A 144 -12.66 -1.99 31.58
CA ARG A 144 -12.29 -2.76 32.76
C ARG A 144 -13.18 -2.28 33.91
N MET A 145 -14.15 -3.10 34.27
CA MET A 145 -15.08 -2.84 35.38
C MET A 145 -14.27 -2.87 36.67
N SER A 146 -13.96 -1.70 37.23
CA SER A 146 -13.41 -1.60 38.58
C SER A 146 -14.54 -1.84 39.57
N ILE A 147 -14.55 -3.03 40.18
CA ILE A 147 -15.35 -3.31 41.36
C ILE A 147 -14.64 -2.61 42.53
N LYS A 148 -15.36 -1.70 43.21
CA LYS A 148 -14.94 -1.09 44.47
C LYS A 148 -15.18 -2.05 45.63
#